data_AF-A0A924XQA4-F1
#
_entry.id   AF-A0A924XQA4-F1
#
_cell.length_a   1.000
_cell.length_b   1.000
_cell.length_c   1.000
_cell.angle_alpha   90.00
_cell.angle_beta   90.00
_cell.angle_gamma   90.00
#
_symmetry.space_group_name_H-M   'P 1'
#
loop_
_entity.id
_entity.type
_entity.pdbx_description
1 polymer ?
#
loop_
_entity_poly.entity_id
_entity_poly.type
_entity_poly.pdbx_seq_one_letter_code
_entity_poly.pdbx_strand_id
1 'polypeptide(L)'
;MSCSHSEIANYLDGELAPNAEIIFERHLVVCEICAARLNEQKQVLLALNAAFSDENRFDLPVDFTKKIIVEAESDVSGLRERSERRRAVFLVSGLFATFVTILFFSRQSGILFAISDVALASGKFVVNFLYAFGLSVVVILRVVNHHFLFDSTVSAFLAIALLVCSLLALSHFLNRYHRV
;
A
#
# COMPACT_ATOMS: atom_id res chain seq x y z
N MET A 1 25.59 20.09 29.11
CA MET A 1 24.38 19.34 29.48
C MET A 1 23.19 20.09 28.94
N SER A 2 22.62 19.62 27.84
CA SER A 2 21.52 20.26 27.13
C SER A 2 20.18 19.77 27.69
N CYS A 3 19.33 20.70 28.12
CA CYS A 3 17.96 20.38 28.51
C CYS A 3 17.11 20.25 27.24
N SER A 4 16.89 19.04 26.73
CA SER A 4 16.02 18.84 25.57
C SER A 4 14.57 18.64 26.02
N HIS A 5 13.63 19.31 25.35
CA HIS A 5 12.20 19.16 25.66
C HIS A 5 11.66 17.78 25.23
N SER A 6 12.24 17.19 24.19
CA SER A 6 11.84 15.88 23.66
C SER A 6 12.11 14.73 24.64
N GLU A 7 13.19 14.79 25.43
CA GLU A 7 13.49 13.75 26.42
C GLU A 7 12.45 13.69 27.54
N ILE A 8 11.87 14.84 27.92
CA ILE A 8 10.81 14.90 28.96
C ILE A 8 9.53 14.22 28.47
N ALA A 9 9.10 14.52 27.24
CA ALA A 9 7.90 13.91 26.65
C ALA A 9 8.09 12.40 26.45
N ASN A 10 9.18 11.99 25.83
CA ASN A 10 9.48 10.58 25.60
C ASN A 10 9.65 9.78 26.91
N TYR A 11 10.08 10.43 28.01
CA TYR A 11 10.15 9.80 29.33
C TYR A 11 8.76 9.60 29.94
N LEU A 12 7.85 10.57 29.78
CA LEU A 12 6.47 10.44 30.24
C LEU A 12 5.68 9.36 29.46
N ASP A 13 5.93 9.24 28.16
CA ASP A 13 5.28 8.25 27.29
C ASP A 13 5.90 6.84 27.40
N GLY A 14 7.03 6.69 28.11
CA GLY A 14 7.75 5.42 28.24
C GLY A 14 8.49 4.99 26.97
N GLU A 15 8.77 5.92 26.06
CA GLU A 15 9.46 5.68 24.79
C GLU A 15 10.99 5.84 24.89
N LEU A 16 11.52 6.25 26.05
CA LEU A 16 12.97 6.31 26.27
C LEU A 16 13.59 4.91 26.27
N ALA A 17 14.70 4.74 25.55
CA ALA A 17 15.50 3.52 25.67
C ALA A 17 16.05 3.37 27.11
N PRO A 18 16.20 2.14 27.64
CA PRO A 18 16.59 1.93 29.05
C PRO A 18 17.88 2.65 29.48
N ASN A 19 18.87 2.72 28.58
CA ASN A 19 20.13 3.42 28.87
C ASN A 19 19.97 4.94 28.91
N ALA A 20 19.07 5.50 28.08
CA ALA A 20 18.77 6.92 28.05
C ALA A 20 17.96 7.32 29.30
N GLU A 21 17.09 6.44 29.79
CA GLU A 21 16.27 6.66 30.98
C GLU A 21 17.15 6.89 32.22
N ILE A 22 18.12 6.01 32.47
CA ILE A 22 19.07 6.15 33.60
C ILE A 22 19.86 7.47 33.52
N ILE A 23 20.25 7.88 32.31
CA ILE A 23 20.97 9.15 32.09
C ILE A 23 20.06 10.34 32.38
N PHE A 24 18.82 10.28 31.92
CA PHE A 24 17.81 11.31 32.12
C PHE A 24 17.41 11.43 33.59
N GLU A 25 17.21 10.32 34.31
CA GLU A 25 16.94 10.32 35.76
C GLU A 25 18.09 10.94 36.55
N ARG A 26 19.34 10.61 36.19
CA ARG A 26 20.51 11.26 36.79
C ARG A 26 20.54 12.77 36.49
N HIS A 27 20.12 13.18 35.30
CA HIS A 27 20.01 14.58 34.93
C HIS A 27 18.94 15.32 35.75
N LEU A 28 17.79 14.68 36.02
CA LEU A 28 16.71 15.26 36.83
C LEU A 28 17.14 15.55 38.28
N VAL A 29 18.06 14.76 38.85
CA VAL A 29 18.60 15.00 40.20
C VAL A 29 19.42 16.30 40.27
N VAL A 30 20.06 16.68 39.15
CA VAL A 30 20.97 17.84 39.10
C VAL A 30 20.30 19.08 38.50
N CYS A 31 19.30 18.90 37.64
CA CYS A 31 18.65 19.98 36.91
C CYS A 31 17.24 20.27 37.43
N GLU A 32 17.12 21.28 38.28
CA GLU A 32 15.84 21.74 38.82
C GLU A 32 14.86 22.19 37.73
N ILE A 33 15.35 22.75 36.62
CA ILE A 33 14.51 23.21 35.51
C ILE A 33 13.79 22.03 34.84
N CYS A 34 14.50 20.95 34.55
CA CYS A 34 13.90 19.75 33.95
C CYS A 34 12.98 19.04 34.94
N ALA A 35 13.33 19.01 36.23
CA ALA A 35 12.47 18.46 37.27
C ALA A 35 11.15 19.25 37.41
N ALA A 36 11.22 20.58 37.40
CA ALA A 36 10.04 21.44 37.46
C ALA A 36 9.12 21.22 36.25
N ARG A 37 9.67 21.20 35.03
CA ARG A 37 8.90 20.94 33.80
C ARG A 37 8.26 19.56 33.77
N LEU A 38 8.98 18.53 34.21
CA LEU A 38 8.42 17.18 34.32
C LEU A 38 7.23 17.17 35.29
N ASN A 39 7.33 17.88 36.42
CA ASN A 39 6.24 17.99 37.39
C ASN A 39 5.04 18.77 36.84
N GLU A 40 5.25 19.86 36.10
CA GLU A 40 4.16 20.60 35.43
C GLU A 40 3.39 19.68 34.45
N GLN A 41 4.09 18.92 33.61
CA GLN A 41 3.45 17.99 32.69
C GLN A 41 2.71 16.85 33.41
N LYS A 42 3.28 16.32 34.50
CA LYS A 42 2.59 15.35 35.37
C LYS A 42 1.32 15.92 35.99
N GLN A 43 1.33 17.18 36.43
CA GLN A 43 0.14 17.83 36.99
C GLN A 43 -0.97 17.97 35.95
N VAL A 44 -0.64 18.29 34.69
CA VAL A 44 -1.62 18.31 33.60
C VAL A 44 -2.24 16.93 33.38
N LEU A 45 -1.42 15.87 33.33
CA LEU A 45 -1.92 14.50 33.19
C LEU A 45 -2.82 14.07 34.35
N LEU A 46 -2.46 14.44 35.58
CA LEU A 46 -3.28 14.19 36.77
C LEU A 46 -4.60 14.96 36.72
N ALA A 47 -4.59 16.23 36.30
CA ALA A 47 -5.81 17.02 36.14
C ALA A 47 -6.72 16.46 35.04
N LEU A 48 -6.14 16.01 33.93
CA LEU A 48 -6.86 15.35 32.86
C LEU A 48 -7.50 14.03 33.34
N ASN A 49 -6.72 13.21 34.05
CA ASN A 49 -7.21 11.97 34.64
C ASN A 49 -8.34 12.22 35.64
N ALA A 50 -8.22 13.25 36.49
CA ALA A 50 -9.26 13.64 37.43
C ALA A 50 -10.55 14.11 36.70
N ALA A 51 -10.41 14.95 35.67
CA ALA A 51 -11.54 15.43 34.86
C ALA A 51 -12.28 14.26 34.18
N PHE A 52 -11.56 13.28 33.64
CA PHE A 52 -12.17 12.09 33.04
C PHE A 52 -12.68 11.07 34.06
N SER A 53 -12.14 11.06 35.28
CA SER A 53 -12.56 10.13 36.34
C SER A 53 -13.88 10.54 37.01
N ASP A 54 -14.17 11.85 37.10
CA ASP A 54 -15.38 12.36 37.75
C ASP A 54 -16.60 12.45 36.82
N GLU A 55 -16.42 12.71 35.53
CA GLU A 55 -17.56 12.97 34.61
C GLU A 55 -18.09 11.74 33.86
N ASN A 56 -17.41 10.59 33.90
CA ASN A 56 -17.85 9.43 33.13
C ASN A 56 -17.40 8.11 33.76
N ARG A 57 -18.03 7.74 34.87
CA ARG A 57 -18.34 6.33 35.11
C ARG A 57 -19.33 5.90 34.04
N PHE A 58 -18.85 5.71 32.82
CA PHE A 58 -19.57 4.91 31.85
C PHE A 58 -19.79 3.56 32.54
N ASP A 59 -21.04 3.24 32.88
CA ASP A 59 -21.41 1.90 33.26
C ASP A 59 -21.18 1.04 32.02
N LEU A 60 -19.95 0.53 31.89
CA LEU A 60 -19.61 -0.42 30.85
C LEU A 60 -20.56 -1.60 31.04
N PRO A 61 -21.33 -1.97 30.00
CA PRO A 61 -22.14 -3.18 30.05
C PRO A 61 -21.25 -4.34 30.50
N VAL A 62 -21.78 -5.23 31.36
CA VAL A 62 -21.03 -6.38 31.90
C VAL A 62 -20.41 -7.23 30.78
N ASP A 63 -21.04 -7.24 29.60
CA ASP A 63 -20.60 -7.96 28.42
C ASP A 63 -19.75 -7.12 27.44
N PHE A 64 -19.36 -5.88 27.76
CA PHE A 64 -18.63 -5.01 26.82
C PHE A 64 -17.29 -5.61 26.40
N THR A 65 -16.50 -6.07 27.37
CA THR A 65 -15.23 -6.76 27.10
C THR A 65 -15.45 -8.03 26.28
N LYS A 66 -16.48 -8.81 26.63
CA LYS A 66 -16.84 -10.03 25.90
C LYS A 66 -17.25 -9.72 24.46
N LYS A 67 -18.05 -8.67 24.26
CA LYS A 67 -18.52 -8.23 22.94
C LYS A 67 -17.37 -7.72 22.09
N ILE A 68 -16.44 -6.94 22.64
CA ILE A 68 -15.26 -6.46 21.90
C ILE A 68 -14.33 -7.61 21.54
N ILE A 69 -14.10 -8.56 22.46
CA ILE A 69 -13.25 -9.72 22.17
C ILE A 69 -13.87 -10.55 21.05
N VAL A 70 -15.18 -10.83 21.12
CA VAL A 70 -15.89 -11.58 20.07
C VAL A 70 -15.88 -10.82 18.75
N GLU A 71 -16.12 -9.50 18.77
CA GLU A 71 -16.09 -8.69 17.56
C GLU A 71 -14.69 -8.69 16.95
N ALA A 72 -13.64 -8.42 17.74
CA ALA A 72 -12.25 -8.40 17.28
C ALA A 72 -11.76 -9.78 16.78
N GLU A 73 -12.20 -10.88 17.42
CA GLU A 73 -11.90 -12.25 16.99
C GLU A 73 -12.70 -12.64 15.74
N SER A 74 -13.88 -12.07 15.53
CA SER A 74 -14.70 -12.31 14.32
C SER A 74 -14.32 -11.40 13.14
N ASP A 75 -13.79 -10.21 13.42
CA ASP A 75 -13.46 -9.17 12.44
C ASP A 75 -12.02 -9.28 11.89
N VAL A 76 -11.28 -10.32 12.29
CA VAL A 76 -10.11 -10.81 11.51
C VAL A 76 -10.51 -11.46 10.17
N SER A 77 -11.80 -11.45 9.84
CA SER A 77 -12.32 -11.91 8.56
C SER A 77 -12.09 -10.94 7.39
N GLY A 78 -11.49 -9.76 7.61
CA GLY A 78 -10.97 -8.84 6.58
C GLY A 78 -9.80 -9.37 5.72
N LEU A 79 -9.54 -10.68 5.79
CA LEU A 79 -8.67 -11.41 4.86
C LEU A 79 -9.43 -12.45 4.03
N ARG A 80 -10.74 -12.62 4.28
CA ARG A 80 -11.56 -13.67 3.65
C ARG A 80 -12.21 -13.20 2.35
N GLU A 81 -12.25 -11.89 2.10
CA GLU A 81 -12.80 -11.39 0.85
C GLU A 81 -11.83 -11.63 -0.31
N ARG A 82 -12.31 -12.28 -1.38
CA ARG A 82 -11.48 -12.65 -2.54
C ARG A 82 -10.89 -11.43 -3.25
N SER A 83 -11.52 -10.27 -3.12
CA SER A 83 -11.08 -8.95 -3.57
C SER A 83 -9.81 -8.50 -2.83
N GLU A 84 -9.82 -8.58 -1.51
CA GLU A 84 -8.71 -8.18 -0.63
C GLU A 84 -7.50 -9.09 -0.80
N ARG A 85 -7.73 -10.40 -0.92
CA ARG A 85 -6.64 -11.36 -1.21
C ARG A 85 -5.94 -11.05 -2.54
N ARG A 86 -6.67 -10.60 -3.57
CA ARG A 86 -6.06 -10.19 -4.84
C ARG A 86 -5.25 -8.90 -4.70
N ARG A 87 -5.76 -7.93 -3.94
CA ARG A 87 -5.03 -6.67 -3.67
C ARG A 87 -3.75 -6.94 -2.87
N ALA A 88 -3.82 -7.78 -1.84
CA ALA A 88 -2.67 -8.17 -1.06
C ALA A 88 -1.61 -8.90 -1.91
N VAL A 89 -2.02 -9.87 -2.73
CA VAL A 89 -1.09 -10.58 -3.65
C VAL A 89 -0.48 -9.61 -4.66
N PHE A 90 -1.25 -8.66 -5.19
CA PHE A 90 -0.74 -7.66 -6.12
C PHE A 90 0.32 -6.76 -5.45
N LEU A 91 0.04 -6.25 -4.25
CA LEU A 91 0.98 -5.43 -3.49
C LEU A 91 2.25 -6.19 -3.12
N VAL A 92 2.12 -7.41 -2.59
CA VAL A 92 3.26 -8.26 -2.22
C VAL A 92 4.09 -8.64 -3.45
N SER A 93 3.45 -8.98 -4.57
CA SER A 93 4.14 -9.27 -5.82
C SER A 93 4.86 -8.04 -6.38
N GLY A 94 4.25 -6.85 -6.26
CA GLY A 94 4.88 -5.59 -6.66
C GLY A 94 6.11 -5.28 -5.80
N LEU A 95 5.99 -5.41 -4.48
CA LEU A 95 7.09 -5.19 -3.55
C LEU A 95 8.23 -6.20 -3.75
N PHE A 96 7.90 -7.46 -4.03
CA PHE A 96 8.90 -8.48 -4.32
C PHE A 96 9.64 -8.18 -5.63
N ALA A 97 8.92 -7.74 -6.66
CA ALA A 97 9.53 -7.35 -7.93
C ALA A 97 10.47 -6.15 -7.78
N THR A 98 10.05 -5.11 -7.03
CA THR A 98 10.92 -3.95 -6.75
C THR A 98 12.13 -4.32 -5.92
N PHE A 99 11.99 -5.22 -4.96
CA PHE A 99 13.11 -5.71 -4.17
C PHE A 99 14.13 -6.48 -5.04
N VAL A 100 13.65 -7.34 -5.93
CA VAL A 100 14.51 -8.09 -6.87
C VAL A 100 15.23 -7.14 -7.84
N THR A 101 14.57 -6.10 -8.36
CA THR A 101 15.23 -5.14 -9.24
C THR A 101 16.29 -4.31 -8.52
N ILE A 102 16.02 -3.89 -7.27
CA ILE A 102 17.01 -3.17 -6.45
C ILE A 102 18.22 -4.05 -6.15
N LEU A 103 18.03 -5.33 -5.79
CA LEU A 103 19.14 -6.24 -5.54
C LEU A 103 19.95 -6.58 -6.81
N PHE A 104 19.27 -6.75 -7.94
CA PHE A 104 19.92 -6.98 -9.23
C PHE A 104 20.77 -5.77 -9.64
N PHE A 105 20.26 -4.56 -9.45
CA PHE A 105 20.97 -3.32 -9.76
C PHE A 105 22.10 -3.03 -8.76
N SER A 106 21.90 -3.31 -7.47
CA SER A 106 22.90 -3.11 -6.41
C SER A 106 24.12 -4.01 -6.56
N ARG A 107 23.95 -5.22 -7.10
CA ARG A 107 25.06 -6.16 -7.37
C ARG A 107 25.96 -5.73 -8.53
N GLN A 108 25.51 -4.80 -9.37
CA GLN A 108 26.19 -4.39 -10.58
C GLN A 108 26.63 -2.93 -10.47
N SER A 109 27.43 -2.62 -9.44
CA SER A 109 28.00 -1.30 -9.12
C SER A 109 29.06 -0.83 -10.13
N GLY A 110 28.72 -0.85 -11.42
CA GLY A 110 29.51 -0.29 -12.53
C GLY A 110 28.65 0.40 -13.60
N ILE A 111 27.35 0.59 -13.35
CA ILE A 111 26.35 1.05 -14.34
C ILE A 111 26.10 2.57 -14.23
N LEU A 112 27.11 3.39 -14.49
CA LEU A 112 26.83 4.75 -14.98
C LEU A 112 26.80 4.79 -16.51
N PHE A 113 27.43 3.80 -17.18
CA PHE A 113 27.44 3.70 -18.64
C PHE A 113 26.27 2.90 -19.26
N ALA A 114 25.54 2.08 -18.49
CA ALA A 114 24.46 1.25 -19.07
C ALA A 114 23.07 1.92 -19.08
N ILE A 115 22.93 3.16 -18.57
CA ILE A 115 21.65 3.89 -18.60
C ILE A 115 21.29 4.27 -20.05
N SER A 116 22.28 4.54 -20.92
CA SER A 116 22.04 4.78 -22.35
C SER A 116 21.57 3.51 -23.07
N ASP A 117 22.13 2.35 -22.74
CA ASP A 117 21.82 1.10 -23.42
C ASP A 117 20.49 0.49 -22.97
N VAL A 118 20.14 0.61 -21.69
CA VAL A 118 18.84 0.10 -21.18
C VAL A 118 17.69 0.99 -21.64
N ALA A 119 17.88 2.31 -21.74
CA ALA A 119 16.87 3.21 -22.31
C ALA A 119 16.71 3.01 -23.84
N LEU A 120 17.79 2.76 -24.57
CA LEU A 120 17.72 2.40 -25.99
C LEU A 120 17.11 1.00 -26.20
N ALA A 121 17.38 0.04 -25.30
CA ALA A 121 16.87 -1.32 -25.39
C ALA A 121 15.37 -1.40 -25.04
N SER A 122 14.91 -0.67 -24.02
CA SER A 122 13.48 -0.59 -23.71
C SER A 122 12.69 0.12 -24.81
N GLY A 123 13.27 1.17 -25.42
CA GLY A 123 12.70 1.84 -26.60
C GLY A 123 12.60 0.92 -27.82
N LYS A 124 13.66 0.16 -28.12
CA LYS A 124 13.66 -0.83 -29.21
C LYS A 124 12.64 -1.95 -28.98
N PHE A 125 12.46 -2.40 -27.73
CA PHE A 125 11.46 -3.41 -27.40
C PHE A 125 10.03 -2.88 -27.64
N VAL A 126 9.72 -1.67 -27.21
CA VAL A 126 8.40 -1.06 -27.41
C VAL A 126 8.11 -0.85 -28.91
N VAL A 127 9.07 -0.33 -29.67
CA VAL A 127 8.91 -0.11 -31.11
C VAL A 127 8.77 -1.44 -31.86
N ASN A 128 9.59 -2.44 -31.53
CA ASN A 128 9.50 -3.75 -32.18
C ASN A 128 8.22 -4.49 -31.78
N PHE A 129 7.74 -4.32 -30.55
CA PHE A 129 6.46 -4.87 -30.09
C PHE A 129 5.28 -4.22 -30.82
N LEU A 130 5.25 -2.89 -30.95
CA LEU A 130 4.25 -2.16 -31.73
C LEU A 130 4.29 -2.56 -33.21
N TYR A 131 5.50 -2.74 -33.77
CA TYR A 131 5.68 -3.16 -35.16
C TYR A 131 5.21 -4.59 -35.40
N ALA A 132 5.59 -5.54 -34.52
CA ALA A 132 5.14 -6.93 -34.60
C ALA A 132 3.63 -7.07 -34.36
N PHE A 133 3.08 -6.31 -33.42
CA PHE A 133 1.63 -6.25 -33.17
C PHE A 133 0.89 -5.68 -34.38
N GLY A 134 1.38 -4.57 -34.94
CA GLY A 134 0.84 -3.97 -36.15
C GLY A 134 0.87 -4.92 -37.35
N LEU A 135 1.99 -5.62 -37.58
CA LEU A 135 2.08 -6.65 -38.62
C LEU A 135 1.10 -7.80 -38.39
N SER A 136 0.93 -8.26 -37.14
CA SER A 136 -0.03 -9.32 -36.82
C SER A 136 -1.47 -8.88 -37.13
N VAL A 137 -1.83 -7.64 -36.79
CA VAL A 137 -3.14 -7.06 -37.10
C VAL A 137 -3.34 -6.94 -38.60
N VAL A 138 -2.34 -6.44 -39.34
CA VAL A 138 -2.42 -6.30 -40.81
C VAL A 138 -2.50 -7.66 -41.51
N VAL A 139 -1.73 -8.66 -41.05
CA VAL A 139 -1.81 -10.03 -41.62
C VAL A 139 -3.18 -10.64 -41.34
N ILE A 140 -3.72 -10.49 -40.13
CA ILE A 140 -5.08 -10.94 -39.82
C ILE A 140 -6.09 -10.19 -40.70
N LEU A 141 -5.99 -8.87 -40.82
CA LEU A 141 -6.87 -8.05 -41.66
C LEU A 141 -6.77 -8.44 -43.13
N ARG A 142 -5.57 -8.77 -43.62
CA ARG A 142 -5.31 -9.20 -45.00
C ARG A 142 -5.81 -10.61 -45.26
N VAL A 143 -5.64 -11.54 -44.33
CA VAL A 143 -6.17 -12.92 -44.40
C VAL A 143 -7.70 -12.90 -44.36
N VAL A 144 -8.27 -12.06 -43.49
CA VAL A 144 -9.72 -11.78 -43.46
C VAL A 144 -10.15 -11.20 -44.80
N ASN A 145 -9.51 -10.14 -45.29
CA ASN A 145 -9.85 -9.50 -46.57
C ASN A 145 -9.73 -10.45 -47.78
N HIS A 146 -8.75 -11.37 -47.77
CA HIS A 146 -8.55 -12.34 -48.85
C HIS A 146 -9.59 -13.49 -48.81
N HIS A 147 -10.10 -13.85 -47.63
CA HIS A 147 -11.22 -14.79 -47.49
C HIS A 147 -12.59 -14.14 -47.70
N PHE A 148 -12.69 -12.80 -47.58
CA PHE A 148 -13.93 -12.04 -47.75
C PHE A 148 -14.42 -11.93 -49.20
N LEU A 149 -13.62 -12.34 -50.19
CA LEU A 149 -14.08 -12.41 -51.58
C LEU A 149 -14.96 -13.62 -51.89
N PHE A 150 -15.23 -14.52 -50.93
CA PHE A 150 -15.96 -15.76 -51.23
C PHE A 150 -17.19 -16.11 -50.38
N ASP A 151 -17.57 -15.36 -49.34
CA ASP A 151 -18.96 -15.43 -48.84
C ASP A 151 -19.32 -14.27 -47.88
N SER A 152 -20.26 -13.44 -48.32
CA SER A 152 -20.55 -12.10 -47.77
C SER A 152 -21.33 -12.11 -46.44
N THR A 153 -22.00 -13.22 -46.11
CA THR A 153 -22.92 -13.28 -44.98
C THR A 153 -22.27 -13.77 -43.70
N VAL A 154 -21.54 -14.90 -43.75
CA VAL A 154 -20.94 -15.55 -42.56
C VAL A 154 -19.86 -14.67 -41.90
N SER A 155 -19.13 -13.93 -42.73
CA SER A 155 -18.01 -13.10 -42.34
C SER A 155 -18.45 -11.80 -41.63
N ALA A 156 -19.56 -11.20 -42.07
CA ALA A 156 -20.22 -10.10 -41.37
C ALA A 156 -20.74 -10.53 -39.98
N PHE A 157 -21.34 -11.72 -39.87
CA PHE A 157 -21.78 -12.27 -38.59
C PHE A 157 -20.64 -12.49 -37.60
N LEU A 158 -19.50 -13.00 -38.07
CA LEU A 158 -18.34 -13.28 -37.20
C LEU A 158 -17.65 -11.98 -36.74
N ALA A 159 -17.56 -10.97 -37.62
CA ALA A 159 -17.05 -9.65 -37.26
C ALA A 159 -17.95 -8.95 -36.23
N ILE A 160 -19.27 -9.01 -36.41
CA ILE A 160 -20.24 -8.47 -35.45
C ILE A 160 -20.16 -9.25 -34.13
N ALA A 161 -20.06 -10.58 -34.16
CA ALA A 161 -19.93 -11.39 -32.95
C ALA A 161 -18.64 -11.07 -32.17
N LEU A 162 -17.51 -10.88 -32.85
CA LEU A 162 -16.25 -10.48 -32.22
C LEU A 162 -16.32 -9.07 -31.64
N LEU A 163 -16.97 -8.13 -32.34
CA LEU A 163 -17.16 -6.76 -31.86
C LEU A 163 -18.13 -6.71 -30.65
N VAL A 164 -19.19 -7.52 -30.68
CA VAL A 164 -20.10 -7.67 -29.54
C VAL A 164 -19.37 -8.32 -28.36
N CYS A 165 -18.57 -9.36 -28.58
CA CYS A 165 -17.75 -9.97 -27.53
C CYS A 165 -16.73 -8.99 -26.94
N SER A 166 -16.07 -8.18 -27.76
CA SER A 166 -15.10 -7.18 -27.27
C SER A 166 -15.79 -6.07 -26.48
N LEU A 167 -16.96 -5.59 -26.92
CA LEU A 167 -17.77 -4.61 -26.19
C LEU A 167 -18.33 -5.16 -24.87
N LEU A 168 -18.76 -6.42 -24.84
CA LEU A 168 -19.23 -7.08 -23.61
C LEU A 168 -18.09 -7.31 -22.61
N ALA A 169 -16.90 -7.69 -23.10
CA ALA A 169 -15.71 -7.79 -22.24
C ALA A 169 -15.32 -6.43 -21.67
N LEU A 170 -15.39 -5.37 -22.48
CA LEU A 170 -15.11 -3.99 -22.05
C LEU A 170 -16.14 -3.49 -21.04
N SER A 171 -17.44 -3.73 -21.27
CA SER A 171 -18.52 -3.31 -20.37
C SER A 171 -18.45 -4.05 -19.04
N HIS A 172 -18.12 -5.35 -19.06
CA HIS A 172 -17.92 -6.14 -17.85
C HIS A 172 -16.71 -5.63 -17.05
N PHE A 173 -15.63 -5.21 -17.74
CA PHE A 173 -14.46 -4.64 -17.09
C PHE A 173 -14.76 -3.27 -16.45
N LEU A 174 -15.49 -2.40 -17.17
CA LEU A 174 -15.92 -1.09 -16.68
C LEU A 174 -16.90 -1.20 -15.51
N ASN A 175 -17.90 -2.09 -15.59
CA ASN A 175 -18.86 -2.31 -14.52
C ASN A 175 -18.18 -2.89 -13.26
N ARG A 176 -17.15 -3.71 -13.43
CA ARG A 176 -16.33 -4.20 -12.32
C ARG A 176 -15.47 -3.11 -11.68
N TYR A 177 -15.06 -2.10 -12.45
CA TYR A 177 -14.25 -0.98 -11.95
C TYR A 177 -15.11 0.07 -11.22
N HIS A 178 -16.35 0.30 -11.67
CA HIS A 178 -17.27 1.26 -11.05
C HIS A 178 -17.97 0.72 -9.78
N ARG A 179 -17.87 -0.57 -9.50
CA ARG A 179 -18.45 -1.20 -8.29
C ARG A 179 -17.45 -1.35 -7.14
N VAL A 180 -16.27 -0.75 -7.27
CA VAL A 180 -15.23 -0.63 -6.24
C VAL A 180 -15.17 0.81 -5.78
#